data_AF-A0A5C6A0I1-F1
#
_entry.id   AF-A0A5C6A0I1-F1
#
_cell.length_a   1.000
_cell.length_b   1.000
_cell.length_c   1.000
_cell.angle_alpha   90.00
_cell.angle_beta   90.00
_cell.angle_gamma   90.00
#
_symmetry.space_group_name_H-M   'P 1'
#
loop_
_entity.id
_entity.type
_entity.pdbx_description
1 polymer ?
#
loop_
_entity_poly.entity_id
_entity_poly.type
_entity_poly.pdbx_seq_one_letter_code
_entity_poly.pdbx_strand_id
1 'polypeptide(L)'
;MLVEVRDAAGNDIPVIVRYTGNGGQPLGLADYNANGIVDSTDWANVRSGLISDVSALQPIQAYLAGDLNSDGRVDSTDFRQFKTLYESDNGLGSFAALLAVPEPTSACLVLAGIVVLGSRRSLGRCLAALLLGVCCFGVTSQEASAINLFSDTFDRPDSRNIDAVLSGISNGAGSALPVDGVYSTPHIDPANDPGPLDADATNGGGTQILANQLQLAVGAGTSNAYVNHNFTNGSILADGGFRVSVQVAGFAGTGTGQGGAFAIGMSQAEANASGDSVNGAANDAKMTNVFNDPAFFANNAVSDFWFGIRGNSTLAWGAGAVAPGTSGYRTAAVGAKTGTLSATFATTGFAQGDSVAYEVFFDGASQGFGAFKWSEDMSNYIGLDSRDGTAVQFDNFVVESVTNAAINPLRLQVNTATGVASIAGGDVANSLDFYEVQSAGSGLVVGVFDGLGGAAGFPVGNGTGNGWELNGVQSSSLLSESYLQDASTFAAGGAAVSLGAVYNTSLNTRDLEFYYESPTGERLQGYVEYLSGVLPDFNNDGVVNAADYTVWRDNDGVASGATFAQGDANGDGAVNGADYSIWSSNYGAISTATAAGVPEPASLASLLVGLLALFPRRQLCPVRAR
;
A
#
# COMPACT_ATOMS: atom_id res chain seq x y z
N MET A 1 17.28 -34.25 -0.11
CA MET A 1 18.66 -34.63 -0.46
C MET A 1 19.18 -33.46 -1.24
N LEU A 2 19.92 -32.56 -0.59
CA LEU A 2 20.55 -31.45 -1.29
C LEU A 2 21.68 -32.05 -2.12
N VAL A 3 21.50 -32.11 -3.44
CA VAL A 3 22.54 -32.58 -4.34
C VAL A 3 23.19 -31.35 -4.94
N GLU A 4 24.22 -30.84 -4.26
CA GLU A 4 25.11 -29.84 -4.85
C GLU A 4 26.10 -30.56 -5.76
N VAL A 5 25.96 -30.36 -7.07
CA VAL A 5 26.99 -30.76 -8.04
C VAL A 5 27.72 -29.49 -8.43
N ARG A 6 29.04 -29.48 -8.30
CA ARG A 6 29.89 -28.39 -8.78
C ARG A 6 30.72 -28.86 -9.97
N ASP A 7 30.96 -27.98 -10.94
CA ASP A 7 31.86 -28.26 -12.04
C ASP A 7 33.33 -28.27 -11.59
N ALA A 8 34.24 -28.62 -12.50
CA ALA A 8 35.67 -28.63 -12.20
C ALA A 8 36.25 -27.24 -11.87
N ALA A 9 35.51 -26.16 -12.15
CA ALA A 9 35.86 -24.78 -11.81
C ALA A 9 35.20 -24.30 -10.50
N GLY A 10 34.39 -25.13 -9.84
CA GLY A 10 33.72 -24.83 -8.58
C GLY A 10 32.36 -24.12 -8.71
N ASN A 11 31.84 -23.96 -9.93
CA ASN A 11 30.52 -23.37 -10.18
C ASN A 11 29.42 -24.39 -9.87
N ASP A 12 28.30 -23.92 -9.31
CA ASP A 12 27.15 -24.78 -9.06
C ASP A 12 26.50 -25.20 -10.39
N ILE A 13 26.35 -26.51 -10.58
CA ILE A 13 25.64 -27.11 -11.70
C ILE A 13 24.21 -27.41 -11.22
N PRO A 14 23.16 -26.88 -11.88
CA PRO A 14 21.79 -27.22 -11.56
C PRO A 14 21.56 -28.73 -11.79
N VAL A 15 21.10 -29.43 -10.75
CA VAL A 15 20.81 -30.86 -10.80
C VAL A 15 19.30 -31.06 -10.85
N ILE A 16 18.82 -31.72 -11.90
CA ILE A 16 17.43 -32.19 -11.95
C ILE A 16 17.35 -33.51 -11.17
N VAL A 17 16.71 -33.50 -10.01
CA VAL A 17 16.41 -34.71 -9.26
C VAL A 17 15.26 -35.45 -9.95
N ARG A 18 15.53 -36.64 -10.49
CA ARG A 18 14.51 -37.51 -11.11
C ARG A 18 14.20 -38.66 -10.17
N TYR A 19 12.97 -38.73 -9.70
CA TYR A 19 12.51 -39.84 -8.87
C TYR A 19 12.07 -41.00 -9.76
N THR A 20 12.58 -42.21 -9.49
CA THR A 20 12.24 -43.45 -10.21
C THR A 20 11.45 -44.38 -9.30
N GLY A 21 10.37 -45.00 -9.79
CA GLY A 21 9.51 -45.88 -8.97
C GLY A 21 8.41 -46.62 -9.73
N ASN A 22 8.11 -46.19 -10.96
CA ASN A 22 7.15 -46.83 -11.86
C ASN A 22 7.85 -47.86 -12.77
N GLY A 23 8.23 -49.03 -12.21
CA GLY A 23 8.90 -50.08 -12.99
C GLY A 23 10.26 -49.67 -13.58
N GLY A 24 10.93 -48.68 -12.98
CA GLY A 24 12.24 -48.16 -13.42
C GLY A 24 12.19 -46.91 -14.30
N GLN A 25 11.00 -46.41 -14.65
CA GLN A 25 10.86 -45.14 -15.36
C GLN A 25 10.87 -43.94 -14.39
N PRO A 26 11.47 -42.81 -14.76
CA PRO A 26 11.42 -41.57 -13.97
C PRO A 26 10.01 -40.97 -14.02
N LEU A 27 9.55 -40.44 -12.90
CA LEU A 27 8.37 -39.57 -12.85
C LEU A 27 8.69 -38.28 -13.64
N GLY A 28 7.78 -37.87 -14.53
CA GLY A 28 7.84 -36.55 -15.13
C GLY A 28 7.65 -35.46 -14.07
N LEU A 29 8.21 -34.27 -14.30
CA LEU A 29 7.97 -33.14 -13.41
C LEU A 29 6.48 -32.78 -13.48
N ALA A 30 5.80 -32.68 -12.34
CA ALA A 30 4.36 -32.46 -12.22
C ALA A 30 3.43 -33.58 -12.78
N ASP A 31 3.98 -34.65 -13.36
CA ASP A 31 3.24 -35.85 -13.79
C ASP A 31 3.19 -36.86 -12.62
N TYR A 32 2.16 -36.73 -11.79
CA TYR A 32 1.99 -37.50 -10.56
C TYR A 32 1.41 -38.90 -10.81
N ASN A 33 0.65 -39.08 -11.88
CA ASN A 33 0.09 -40.38 -12.25
C ASN A 33 1.01 -41.22 -13.16
N ALA A 34 2.12 -40.64 -13.63
CA ALA A 34 3.14 -41.23 -14.49
C ALA A 34 2.62 -41.68 -15.87
N ASN A 35 1.62 -40.98 -16.42
CA ASN A 35 1.06 -41.25 -17.75
C ASN A 35 1.87 -40.57 -18.88
N GLY A 36 2.85 -39.73 -18.54
CA GLY A 36 3.73 -39.03 -19.45
C GLY A 36 3.20 -37.68 -19.96
N ILE A 37 2.13 -37.15 -19.38
CA ILE A 37 1.47 -35.88 -19.73
C ILE A 37 1.08 -35.19 -18.43
N VAL A 38 1.43 -33.92 -18.25
CA VAL A 38 0.91 -33.13 -17.12
C VAL A 38 -0.50 -32.67 -17.46
N ASP A 39 -1.52 -33.25 -16.85
CA ASP A 39 -2.92 -32.92 -17.14
C ASP A 39 -3.79 -32.71 -15.89
N SER A 40 -5.11 -32.62 -16.09
CA SER A 40 -6.06 -32.30 -15.02
C SER A 40 -6.14 -33.36 -13.93
N THR A 41 -5.66 -34.58 -14.22
CA THR A 41 -5.59 -35.67 -13.26
C THR A 41 -4.40 -35.52 -12.30
N ASP A 42 -3.37 -34.77 -12.69
CA ASP A 42 -2.22 -34.43 -11.85
C ASP A 42 -2.47 -33.21 -10.97
N TRP A 43 -3.34 -32.30 -11.44
CA TRP A 43 -3.70 -31.07 -10.74
C TRP A 43 -4.18 -31.31 -9.31
N ALA A 44 -4.95 -32.38 -9.11
CA ALA A 44 -5.49 -32.73 -7.80
C ALA A 44 -4.39 -32.88 -6.73
N ASN A 45 -3.19 -33.36 -7.11
CA ASN A 45 -2.07 -33.54 -6.21
C ASN A 45 -1.52 -32.19 -5.72
N VAL A 46 -1.17 -31.29 -6.65
CA VAL A 46 -0.66 -29.95 -6.31
C VAL A 46 -1.70 -29.17 -5.52
N ARG A 47 -2.93 -29.11 -6.03
CA ARG A 47 -4.02 -28.37 -5.38
C ARG A 47 -4.28 -28.83 -3.95
N SER A 48 -4.23 -30.14 -3.69
CA SER A 48 -4.46 -30.68 -2.34
C SER A 48 -3.37 -30.30 -1.33
N GLY A 49 -2.17 -29.99 -1.83
CA GLY A 49 -1.05 -29.54 -1.03
C GLY A 49 -0.89 -28.04 -0.95
N LEU A 50 -1.45 -27.26 -1.89
CA LEU A 50 -1.36 -25.80 -1.86
C LEU A 50 -1.70 -25.27 -0.47
N ILE A 51 -1.04 -24.16 -0.10
CA ILE A 51 -1.08 -23.51 1.21
C ILE A 51 -0.57 -24.37 2.38
N SER A 52 0.34 -25.33 2.15
CA SER A 52 0.91 -26.18 3.21
C SER A 52 2.42 -26.02 3.41
N ASP A 53 2.88 -26.28 4.64
CA ASP A 53 4.29 -26.45 4.99
C ASP A 53 4.64 -27.94 4.94
N VAL A 54 5.51 -28.32 4.02
CA VAL A 54 5.98 -29.69 3.81
C VAL A 54 7.45 -29.86 4.10
N SER A 55 8.09 -28.86 4.73
CA SER A 55 9.53 -28.84 5.02
C SER A 55 9.99 -29.99 5.92
N ALA A 56 9.07 -30.55 6.71
CA ALA A 56 9.32 -31.70 7.58
C ALA A 56 9.26 -33.06 6.84
N LEU A 57 8.74 -33.10 5.62
CA LEU A 57 8.62 -34.32 4.83
C LEU A 57 9.95 -34.70 4.17
N GLN A 58 10.11 -35.98 3.83
CA GLN A 58 11.21 -36.37 2.94
C GLN A 58 11.03 -35.70 1.57
N PRO A 59 12.10 -35.39 0.83
CA PRO A 59 12.01 -34.68 -0.45
C PRO A 59 11.01 -35.27 -1.45
N ILE A 60 10.95 -36.61 -1.55
CA ILE A 60 9.97 -37.28 -2.41
C ILE A 60 8.55 -37.16 -1.88
N GLN A 61 8.37 -37.12 -0.55
CA GLN A 61 7.06 -36.92 0.06
C GLN A 61 6.59 -35.47 -0.08
N ALA A 62 7.51 -34.49 0.03
CA ALA A 62 7.22 -33.08 -0.24
C ALA A 62 6.84 -32.89 -1.72
N TYR A 63 7.62 -33.45 -2.65
CA TYR A 63 7.30 -33.44 -4.07
C TYR A 63 5.92 -34.05 -4.34
N LEU A 64 5.64 -35.25 -3.84
CA LEU A 64 4.33 -35.90 -3.99
C LEU A 64 3.18 -35.13 -3.33
N ALA A 65 3.49 -34.25 -2.38
CA ALA A 65 2.54 -33.35 -1.75
C ALA A 65 2.35 -32.04 -2.53
N GLY A 66 3.08 -31.80 -3.63
CA GLY A 66 2.89 -30.63 -4.50
C GLY A 66 4.06 -29.65 -4.56
N ASP A 67 5.12 -29.86 -3.77
CA ASP A 67 6.32 -28.99 -3.72
C ASP A 67 7.21 -29.25 -4.96
N LEU A 68 6.98 -28.47 -6.01
CA LEU A 68 7.63 -28.59 -7.32
C LEU A 68 8.97 -27.85 -7.37
N ASN A 69 9.16 -26.83 -6.55
CA ASN A 69 10.39 -26.03 -6.51
C ASN A 69 11.38 -26.51 -5.41
N SER A 70 10.95 -27.44 -4.54
CA SER A 70 11.71 -28.01 -3.42
C SER A 70 12.10 -27.02 -2.32
N ASP A 71 11.30 -25.98 -2.10
CA ASP A 71 11.55 -24.98 -1.04
C ASP A 71 10.94 -25.35 0.32
N GLY A 72 10.22 -26.48 0.39
CA GLY A 72 9.57 -26.98 1.60
C GLY A 72 8.20 -26.38 1.86
N ARG A 73 7.65 -25.59 0.94
CA ARG A 73 6.27 -25.11 0.95
C ARG A 73 5.58 -25.58 -0.32
N VAL A 74 4.26 -25.63 -0.26
CA VAL A 74 3.42 -25.78 -1.45
C VAL A 74 2.58 -24.54 -1.53
N ASP A 75 2.96 -23.61 -2.39
CA ASP A 75 2.33 -22.30 -2.48
C ASP A 75 2.08 -21.87 -3.93
N SER A 76 1.78 -20.58 -4.13
CA SER A 76 1.46 -20.07 -5.45
C SER A 76 2.61 -20.25 -6.45
N THR A 77 3.85 -20.35 -6.00
CA THR A 77 5.00 -20.66 -6.86
C THR A 77 4.85 -22.03 -7.50
N ASP A 78 4.43 -23.04 -6.73
CA ASP A 78 4.16 -24.39 -7.23
C ASP A 78 2.94 -24.41 -8.14
N PHE A 79 1.90 -23.63 -7.82
CA PHE A 79 0.77 -23.43 -8.72
C PHE A 79 1.23 -22.91 -10.09
N ARG A 80 2.07 -21.87 -10.13
CA ARG A 80 2.60 -21.31 -11.38
C ARG A 80 3.46 -22.29 -12.16
N GLN A 81 4.30 -23.03 -11.46
CA GLN A 81 5.14 -24.04 -12.09
C GLN A 81 4.29 -25.18 -12.67
N PHE A 82 3.27 -25.65 -11.96
CA PHE A 82 2.33 -26.64 -12.46
C PHE A 82 1.57 -26.13 -13.68
N LYS A 83 0.99 -24.93 -13.61
CA LYS A 83 0.23 -24.32 -14.71
C LYS A 83 1.06 -24.19 -15.98
N THR A 84 2.31 -23.74 -15.85
CA THR A 84 3.26 -23.65 -16.98
C THR A 84 3.49 -25.01 -17.65
N LEU A 85 3.67 -26.06 -16.85
CA LEU A 85 3.88 -27.42 -17.36
C LEU A 85 2.61 -28.00 -18.00
N TYR A 86 1.46 -27.81 -17.34
CA TYR A 86 0.15 -28.20 -17.85
C TYR A 86 -0.12 -27.58 -19.23
N GLU A 87 0.12 -26.29 -19.40
CA GLU A 87 -0.05 -25.59 -20.68
C GLU A 87 0.93 -26.08 -21.75
N SER A 88 2.16 -26.44 -21.36
CA SER A 88 3.16 -26.95 -22.29
C SER A 88 2.78 -28.29 -22.91
N ASP A 89 2.11 -29.16 -22.14
CA ASP A 89 1.72 -30.51 -22.57
C ASP A 89 0.32 -30.55 -23.22
N ASN A 90 -0.60 -29.68 -22.81
CA ASN A 90 -1.97 -29.63 -23.35
C ASN A 90 -2.15 -28.60 -24.48
N GLY A 91 -1.12 -27.82 -24.79
CA GLY A 91 -1.06 -26.87 -25.90
C GLY A 91 -1.47 -25.44 -25.53
N LEU A 92 -0.88 -24.46 -26.23
CA LEU A 92 -1.18 -23.04 -26.10
C LEU A 92 -2.61 -22.74 -26.57
N GLY A 93 -3.55 -22.75 -25.62
CA GLY A 93 -4.98 -22.54 -25.87
C GLY A 93 -5.69 -21.57 -24.92
N SER A 94 -5.12 -21.16 -23.78
CA SER A 94 -5.75 -20.21 -22.85
C SER A 94 -5.37 -18.73 -23.06
N PHE A 95 -4.42 -18.41 -23.96
CA PHE A 95 -3.91 -17.03 -24.14
C PHE A 95 -3.89 -16.48 -25.57
N ALA A 96 -4.77 -16.94 -26.46
CA ALA A 96 -5.02 -16.21 -27.72
C ALA A 96 -5.54 -14.76 -27.49
N ALA A 97 -5.80 -14.35 -26.25
CA ALA A 97 -6.19 -12.99 -25.88
C ALA A 97 -5.03 -12.07 -25.46
N LEU A 98 -3.79 -12.55 -25.23
CA LEU A 98 -2.67 -11.67 -24.80
C LEU A 98 -1.77 -11.17 -25.93
N LEU A 99 -2.09 -11.53 -27.18
CA LEU A 99 -1.68 -10.75 -28.36
C LEU A 99 -2.76 -9.77 -28.85
N ALA A 100 -3.87 -9.59 -28.12
CA ALA A 100 -4.78 -8.47 -28.34
C ALA A 100 -4.24 -7.20 -27.65
N VAL A 101 -3.00 -6.86 -27.99
CA VAL A 101 -2.56 -5.47 -28.12
C VAL A 101 -3.53 -4.79 -29.08
N PRO A 102 -3.98 -3.53 -28.85
CA PRO A 102 -4.99 -2.89 -29.68
C PRO A 102 -4.62 -2.96 -31.17
N GLU A 103 -5.47 -3.54 -32.01
CA GLU A 103 -5.27 -3.54 -33.45
C GLU A 103 -5.40 -2.11 -34.01
N PRO A 104 -4.41 -1.61 -34.77
CA PRO A 104 -4.64 -0.61 -35.80
C PRO A 104 -4.75 -1.31 -37.17
N THR A 105 -5.70 -2.23 -37.41
CA THR A 105 -5.72 -2.95 -38.71
C THR A 105 -7.06 -3.25 -39.36
N SER A 106 -8.21 -3.00 -38.73
CA SER A 106 -9.52 -3.15 -39.42
C SER A 106 -9.67 -2.22 -40.64
N ALA A 107 -8.97 -1.08 -40.70
CA ALA A 107 -8.97 -0.19 -41.85
C ALA A 107 -8.09 -0.71 -43.02
N CYS A 108 -7.02 -1.47 -42.73
CA CYS A 108 -6.11 -1.99 -43.75
C CYS A 108 -6.69 -3.21 -44.48
N LEU A 109 -7.49 -4.05 -43.81
CA LEU A 109 -8.13 -5.21 -44.42
C LEU A 109 -9.34 -4.84 -45.30
N VAL A 110 -10.05 -3.74 -44.99
CA VAL A 110 -11.13 -3.21 -45.86
C VAL A 110 -10.55 -2.60 -47.14
N LEU A 111 -9.39 -1.94 -47.07
CA LEU A 111 -8.72 -1.39 -48.25
C LEU A 111 -8.07 -2.46 -49.13
N ALA A 112 -7.53 -3.54 -48.54
CA ALA A 112 -7.04 -4.70 -49.31
C ALA A 112 -8.18 -5.46 -50.01
N GLY A 113 -9.37 -5.52 -49.40
CA GLY A 113 -10.57 -6.12 -49.99
C GLY A 113 -11.14 -5.34 -51.18
N ILE A 114 -10.99 -4.01 -51.21
CA ILE A 114 -11.46 -3.16 -52.32
C ILE A 114 -10.50 -3.19 -53.52
N VAL A 115 -9.20 -3.42 -53.30
CA VAL A 115 -8.20 -3.50 -54.38
C VAL A 115 -8.29 -4.82 -55.17
N VAL A 116 -8.76 -5.91 -54.56
CA VAL A 116 -8.93 -7.21 -55.25
C VAL A 116 -10.20 -7.28 -56.11
N LEU A 117 -11.19 -6.40 -55.89
CA LEU A 117 -12.43 -6.35 -56.68
C LEU A 117 -12.43 -5.33 -57.83
N GLY A 118 -11.34 -4.58 -58.00
CA GLY A 118 -11.31 -3.41 -58.88
C GLY A 118 -10.11 -3.29 -59.83
N SER A 119 -9.59 -4.37 -60.42
CA SER A 119 -8.63 -4.22 -61.54
C SER A 119 -8.52 -5.44 -62.46
N ARG A 120 -9.60 -5.72 -63.21
CA ARG A 120 -9.41 -6.27 -64.56
C ARG A 120 -9.12 -5.11 -65.52
N ARG A 121 -7.88 -5.12 -66.04
CA ARG A 121 -7.36 -4.45 -67.26
C ARG A 121 -6.44 -3.24 -67.04
N SER A 122 -5.15 -3.56 -67.24
CA SER A 122 -4.21 -2.93 -68.20
C SER A 122 -3.65 -1.53 -67.93
N LEU A 123 -2.30 -1.47 -67.98
CA LEU A 123 -1.42 -0.30 -68.08
C LEU A 123 -1.43 0.61 -66.85
N GLY A 124 -0.33 1.14 -66.34
CA GLY A 124 1.04 1.24 -66.78
C GLY A 124 1.73 2.13 -65.74
N ARG A 125 3.00 1.84 -65.48
CA ARG A 125 3.86 2.52 -64.49
C ARG A 125 3.71 4.05 -64.58
N CYS A 126 3.33 4.68 -63.46
CA CYS A 126 3.57 6.08 -63.04
C CYS A 126 2.38 6.63 -62.25
N LEU A 127 2.18 6.23 -60.98
CA LEU A 127 1.51 7.08 -59.97
C LEU A 127 1.66 6.54 -58.53
N ALA A 128 2.85 6.08 -58.15
CA ALA A 128 3.10 5.55 -56.79
C ALA A 128 3.76 6.58 -55.84
N ALA A 129 3.66 7.88 -56.12
CA ALA A 129 4.43 8.90 -55.38
C ALA A 129 3.62 10.11 -54.89
N LEU A 130 2.28 10.14 -55.02
CA LEU A 130 1.53 11.37 -54.70
C LEU A 130 0.23 11.19 -53.91
N LEU A 131 0.04 10.09 -53.19
CA LEU A 131 -1.11 9.90 -52.28
C LEU A 131 -0.72 9.44 -50.86
N LEU A 132 0.53 9.70 -50.45
CA LEU A 132 1.00 9.52 -49.07
C LEU A 132 0.93 10.80 -48.22
N GLY A 133 0.25 11.85 -48.70
CA GLY A 133 0.36 13.20 -48.14
C GLY A 133 -0.82 13.77 -47.36
N VAL A 134 -1.98 13.11 -47.28
CA VAL A 134 -3.20 13.81 -46.78
C VAL A 134 -4.06 13.04 -45.75
N CYS A 135 -3.67 11.87 -45.26
CA CYS A 135 -4.45 11.17 -44.21
C CYS A 135 -3.72 10.98 -42.87
N CYS A 136 -2.70 11.79 -42.58
CA CYS A 136 -2.10 11.89 -41.26
C CYS A 136 -2.53 13.19 -40.57
N PHE A 137 -3.83 13.43 -40.43
CA PHE A 137 -4.30 14.05 -39.19
C PHE A 137 -4.45 12.89 -38.21
N GLY A 138 -3.31 12.52 -37.62
CA GLY A 138 -3.32 11.67 -36.45
C GLY A 138 -4.15 12.38 -35.40
N VAL A 139 -5.27 11.78 -35.01
CA VAL A 139 -5.75 11.97 -33.65
C VAL A 139 -4.71 11.26 -32.80
N THR A 140 -3.64 11.98 -32.48
CA THR A 140 -2.82 11.64 -31.34
C THR A 140 -3.77 11.72 -30.15
N SER A 141 -4.09 10.60 -29.52
CA SER A 141 -4.47 10.65 -28.11
C SER A 141 -3.27 11.28 -27.42
N GLN A 142 -3.37 12.58 -27.17
CA GLN A 142 -2.42 13.28 -26.33
C GLN A 142 -2.70 12.72 -24.94
N GLU A 143 -1.94 11.70 -24.54
CA GLU A 143 -1.79 11.33 -23.14
C GLU A 143 -1.62 12.65 -22.39
N ALA A 144 -2.52 12.95 -21.46
CA ALA A 144 -2.35 14.13 -20.64
C ALA A 144 -1.02 13.97 -19.91
N SER A 145 -0.08 14.89 -20.14
CA SER A 145 1.18 14.90 -19.40
C SER A 145 0.87 15.25 -17.96
N ALA A 146 1.50 14.55 -17.01
CA ALA A 146 1.55 14.95 -15.60
C ALA A 146 1.74 16.48 -15.49
N ILE A 147 0.88 17.14 -14.72
CA ILE A 147 0.95 18.59 -14.51
C ILE A 147 1.86 18.82 -13.32
N ASN A 148 3.01 19.44 -13.55
CA ASN A 148 3.85 19.95 -12.47
C ASN A 148 3.06 21.04 -11.71
N LEU A 149 2.63 20.74 -10.50
CA LEU A 149 1.88 21.66 -9.64
C LEU A 149 2.86 22.56 -8.90
N PHE A 150 3.95 22.01 -8.42
CA PHE A 150 5.01 22.76 -7.77
C PHE A 150 6.32 22.02 -7.93
N SER A 151 7.38 22.73 -8.27
CA SER A 151 8.72 22.16 -8.19
C SER A 151 9.73 23.18 -7.72
N ASP A 152 10.69 22.74 -6.94
CA ASP A 152 11.81 23.53 -6.47
C ASP A 152 13.11 22.74 -6.62
N THR A 153 13.97 23.25 -7.50
CA THR A 153 15.33 22.73 -7.71
C THR A 153 16.34 23.32 -6.72
N PHE A 154 15.93 24.31 -5.92
CA PHE A 154 16.78 25.05 -4.99
C PHE A 154 17.99 25.77 -5.62
N ASP A 155 18.06 25.80 -6.96
CA ASP A 155 19.06 26.52 -7.77
C ASP A 155 18.90 28.05 -7.66
N ARG A 156 19.37 28.60 -6.54
CA ARG A 156 19.34 30.04 -6.24
C ARG A 156 20.50 30.45 -5.33
N PRO A 157 20.80 31.76 -5.23
CA PRO A 157 21.91 32.25 -4.41
C PRO A 157 21.80 31.82 -2.94
N ASP A 158 22.97 31.58 -2.33
CA ASP A 158 23.09 31.24 -0.92
C ASP A 158 22.39 32.31 -0.04
N SER A 159 21.49 31.86 0.83
CA SER A 159 20.63 32.74 1.63
C SER A 159 19.96 31.96 2.76
N ARG A 160 19.78 32.54 3.94
CA ARG A 160 18.94 31.93 4.98
C ARG A 160 17.46 32.14 4.71
N ASN A 161 17.12 33.26 4.09
CA ASN A 161 15.80 33.43 3.52
C ASN A 161 15.67 32.55 2.27
N ILE A 162 15.09 31.36 2.47
CA ILE A 162 15.09 30.30 1.47
C ILE A 162 14.32 30.67 0.21
N ASP A 163 13.38 31.61 0.27
CA ASP A 163 12.56 32.08 -0.85
C ASP A 163 12.67 33.59 -1.13
N ALA A 164 13.79 34.20 -0.72
CA ALA A 164 14.16 35.57 -1.11
C ALA A 164 14.27 35.76 -2.64
N VAL A 165 14.59 34.68 -3.35
CA VAL A 165 14.71 34.62 -4.81
C VAL A 165 13.96 33.38 -5.30
N LEU A 166 13.20 33.53 -6.38
CA LEU A 166 12.36 32.45 -6.92
C LEU A 166 13.04 31.63 -8.03
N SER A 167 14.33 31.84 -8.29
CA SER A 167 15.04 31.01 -9.27
C SER A 167 15.04 29.55 -8.80
N GLY A 168 14.80 28.63 -9.72
CA GLY A 168 14.66 27.22 -9.42
C GLY A 168 13.25 26.78 -8.97
N ILE A 169 12.36 27.73 -8.63
CA ILE A 169 10.95 27.45 -8.33
C ILE A 169 10.12 27.53 -9.61
N SER A 170 9.32 26.50 -9.86
CA SER A 170 8.23 26.51 -10.83
C SER A 170 6.91 26.30 -10.10
N ASN A 171 5.93 27.15 -10.42
CA ASN A 171 4.62 27.13 -9.81
C ASN A 171 3.55 26.88 -10.88
N GLY A 172 2.98 25.67 -10.87
CA GLY A 172 1.79 25.29 -11.65
C GLY A 172 0.54 25.11 -10.77
N ALA A 173 0.61 25.47 -9.49
CA ALA A 173 -0.42 25.23 -8.49
C ALA A 173 -1.59 26.23 -8.58
N GLY A 174 -1.45 27.28 -9.38
CA GLY A 174 -2.47 28.31 -9.61
C GLY A 174 -2.59 29.37 -8.50
N SER A 175 -2.09 29.10 -7.30
CA SER A 175 -1.96 30.09 -6.22
C SER A 175 -0.75 31.01 -6.43
N ALA A 176 -0.82 32.24 -5.93
CA ALA A 176 0.34 33.14 -5.96
C ALA A 176 1.36 32.72 -4.89
N LEU A 177 2.58 32.40 -5.31
CA LEU A 177 3.74 32.11 -4.45
C LEU A 177 4.80 33.20 -4.67
N PRO A 178 4.64 34.39 -4.06
CA PRO A 178 5.58 35.50 -4.22
C PRO A 178 6.88 35.25 -3.43
N VAL A 179 7.88 36.10 -3.68
CA VAL A 179 9.08 36.21 -2.83
C VAL A 179 8.67 36.34 -1.36
N ASP A 180 9.38 35.66 -0.47
CA ASP A 180 9.13 35.58 0.98
C ASP A 180 7.75 34.99 1.35
N GLY A 181 7.11 34.28 0.42
CA GLY A 181 5.77 33.71 0.60
C GLY A 181 5.61 32.30 0.04
N VAL A 182 6.67 31.66 -0.42
CA VAL A 182 6.66 30.29 -0.96
C VAL A 182 6.68 29.29 0.17
N TYR A 183 7.54 29.49 1.16
CA TYR A 183 7.73 28.59 2.28
C TYR A 183 7.38 29.24 3.61
N SER A 184 6.89 28.42 4.53
CA SER A 184 6.84 28.74 5.95
C SER A 184 7.73 27.77 6.71
N THR A 185 8.46 28.27 7.71
CA THR A 185 9.36 27.49 8.56
C THR A 185 8.84 27.49 10.01
N PRO A 186 7.86 26.64 10.34
CA PRO A 186 7.17 26.71 11.63
C PRO A 186 8.06 26.34 12.82
N HIS A 187 9.10 25.52 12.58
CA HIS A 187 10.06 25.17 13.60
C HIS A 187 11.51 25.31 13.13
N ILE A 188 12.30 25.99 13.96
CA ILE A 188 13.75 25.98 14.00
C ILE A 188 14.13 25.67 15.45
N ASP A 189 15.02 24.71 15.67
CA ASP A 189 15.48 24.36 17.01
C ASP A 189 16.13 25.59 17.67
N PRO A 190 15.67 26.03 18.87
CA PRO A 190 16.27 27.17 19.56
C PRO A 190 17.78 27.02 19.84
N ALA A 191 18.31 25.79 19.87
CA ALA A 191 19.74 25.53 20.02
C ALA A 191 20.56 25.88 18.77
N ASN A 192 19.92 25.98 17.60
CA ASN A 192 20.52 26.37 16.33
C ASN A 192 19.79 27.53 15.63
N ASP A 193 18.90 28.25 16.33
CA ASP A 193 18.22 29.45 15.83
C ASP A 193 19.22 30.59 15.61
N PRO A 194 19.42 31.03 14.36
CA PRO A 194 20.43 32.02 14.06
C PRO A 194 19.86 33.44 13.97
N GLY A 195 18.62 33.65 14.39
CA GLY A 195 17.90 34.92 14.32
C GLY A 195 17.12 35.10 13.03
N PRO A 196 16.72 36.34 12.69
CA PRO A 196 15.87 36.61 11.54
C PRO A 196 16.47 36.11 10.22
N LEU A 197 15.61 35.60 9.33
CA LEU A 197 16.00 35.21 7.98
C LEU A 197 16.60 36.41 7.23
N ASP A 198 17.74 36.19 6.59
CA ASP A 198 18.46 37.19 5.80
C ASP A 198 19.19 36.57 4.60
N ALA A 199 19.93 37.39 3.87
CA ALA A 199 20.65 36.98 2.68
C ALA A 199 22.06 36.43 2.96
N ASP A 200 22.46 36.22 4.22
CA ASP A 200 23.80 35.76 4.59
C ASP A 200 23.77 34.33 5.14
N ALA A 201 24.03 33.34 4.28
CA ALA A 201 24.12 31.94 4.68
C ALA A 201 25.33 31.62 5.58
N THR A 202 26.32 32.52 5.71
CA THR A 202 27.58 32.20 6.41
C THR A 202 27.46 32.25 7.93
N ASN A 203 26.42 32.88 8.47
CA ASN A 203 26.16 32.92 9.92
C ASN A 203 25.44 31.64 10.43
N GLY A 204 25.06 30.72 9.53
CA GLY A 204 24.48 29.41 9.83
C GLY A 204 23.06 29.45 10.41
N GLY A 205 22.57 28.26 10.78
CA GLY A 205 21.36 28.01 11.59
C GLY A 205 20.11 27.58 10.83
N GLY A 206 19.17 27.00 11.58
CA GLY A 206 17.84 26.52 11.18
C GLY A 206 17.67 26.03 9.74
N THR A 207 17.46 26.97 8.82
CA THR A 207 17.19 26.74 7.41
C THR A 207 18.06 27.66 6.53
N GLN A 208 18.51 27.16 5.37
CA GLN A 208 19.19 27.99 4.36
C GLN A 208 19.16 27.34 2.97
N ILE A 209 19.39 28.15 1.94
CA ILE A 209 19.95 27.71 0.67
C ILE A 209 21.47 27.82 0.78
N LEU A 210 22.18 26.73 0.48
CA LEU A 210 23.63 26.73 0.39
C LEU A 210 24.07 25.77 -0.72
N ALA A 211 24.87 26.27 -1.65
CA ALA A 211 25.38 25.51 -2.79
C ALA A 211 24.25 24.87 -3.62
N ASN A 212 23.21 25.65 -3.93
CA ASN A 212 22.04 25.26 -4.72
C ASN A 212 21.19 24.14 -4.10
N GLN A 213 21.20 23.98 -2.78
CA GLN A 213 20.39 22.98 -2.08
C GLN A 213 19.66 23.63 -0.91
N LEU A 214 18.46 23.14 -0.61
CA LEU A 214 17.84 23.43 0.66
C LEU A 214 18.57 22.66 1.75
N GLN A 215 18.95 23.35 2.81
CA GLN A 215 19.42 22.75 4.04
C GLN A 215 18.44 23.08 5.15
N LEU A 216 17.95 22.03 5.79
CA LEU A 216 17.20 22.07 7.03
C LEU A 216 18.06 21.46 8.14
N ALA A 217 17.74 21.75 9.41
CA ALA A 217 18.48 21.33 10.59
C ALA A 217 19.96 21.72 10.49
N VAL A 218 20.24 22.96 10.07
CA VAL A 218 21.60 23.50 10.01
C VAL A 218 22.10 23.76 11.43
N GLY A 219 22.98 22.88 11.91
CA GLY A 219 23.35 22.73 13.31
C GLY A 219 22.52 21.65 14.01
N ALA A 220 23.01 21.13 15.14
CA ALA A 220 22.34 20.04 15.83
C ALA A 220 20.91 20.40 16.24
N GLY A 221 19.91 19.66 15.74
CA GLY A 221 18.51 19.91 16.04
C GLY A 221 17.55 19.46 14.93
N THR A 222 16.34 20.02 14.98
CA THR A 222 15.29 19.86 13.97
C THR A 222 15.01 21.19 13.28
N SER A 223 14.65 21.14 12.00
CA SER A 223 13.81 22.20 11.43
C SER A 223 12.89 21.62 10.37
N ASN A 224 11.81 22.32 10.10
CA ASN A 224 10.84 21.95 9.09
C ASN A 224 10.46 23.13 8.21
N ALA A 225 9.91 22.83 7.04
CA ALA A 225 9.41 23.83 6.11
C ALA A 225 8.22 23.25 5.34
N TYR A 226 7.22 24.06 5.02
CA TYR A 226 6.12 23.63 4.15
C TYR A 226 5.82 24.68 3.09
N VAL A 227 5.31 24.24 1.95
CA VAL A 227 4.92 25.12 0.85
C VAL A 227 3.60 25.79 1.22
N ASN A 228 3.52 27.11 1.09
CA ASN A 228 2.32 27.91 1.34
C ASN A 228 1.27 27.75 0.24
N HIS A 229 0.93 26.49 -0.08
CA HIS A 229 -0.11 26.12 -1.01
C HIS A 229 -0.82 24.86 -0.51
N ASN A 230 -2.14 24.88 -0.64
CA ASN A 230 -2.99 23.74 -0.33
C ASN A 230 -3.21 22.89 -1.60
N PHE A 231 -2.58 21.72 -1.67
CA PHE A 231 -2.57 20.86 -2.87
C PHE A 231 -3.86 20.04 -2.99
N THR A 232 -4.98 20.74 -3.20
CA THR A 232 -6.31 20.17 -3.46
C THR A 232 -6.81 20.53 -4.86
N ASN A 233 -5.89 20.82 -5.78
CA ASN A 233 -6.15 21.27 -7.14
C ASN A 233 -7.08 20.30 -7.89
N GLY A 234 -8.05 20.83 -8.64
CA GLY A 234 -8.96 20.00 -9.44
C GLY A 234 -8.27 19.13 -10.50
N SER A 235 -7.06 19.51 -10.94
CA SER A 235 -6.22 18.70 -11.82
C SER A 235 -5.74 17.39 -11.16
N ILE A 236 -5.53 17.39 -9.84
CA ILE A 236 -5.19 16.15 -9.09
C ILE A 236 -6.33 15.14 -9.24
N LEU A 237 -7.57 15.59 -9.01
CA LEU A 237 -8.75 14.73 -9.12
C LEU A 237 -9.01 14.31 -10.58
N ALA A 238 -8.77 15.20 -11.54
CA ALA A 238 -8.93 14.90 -12.95
C ALA A 238 -7.94 13.82 -13.44
N ASP A 239 -6.73 13.80 -12.89
CA ASP A 239 -5.69 12.82 -13.24
C ASP A 239 -5.74 11.55 -12.37
N GLY A 240 -6.58 11.54 -11.33
CA GLY A 240 -6.76 10.42 -10.39
C GLY A 240 -5.81 10.44 -9.18
N GLY A 241 -4.94 11.44 -9.09
CA GLY A 241 -4.01 11.54 -7.98
C GLY A 241 -2.81 12.44 -8.26
N PHE A 242 -1.85 12.36 -7.35
CA PHE A 242 -0.65 13.18 -7.37
C PHE A 242 0.56 12.39 -6.87
N ARG A 243 1.76 12.87 -7.19
CA ARG A 243 3.01 12.36 -6.66
C ARG A 243 3.75 13.48 -5.94
N VAL A 244 4.35 13.11 -4.83
CA VAL A 244 5.33 13.93 -4.11
C VAL A 244 6.69 13.26 -4.27
N SER A 245 7.71 14.02 -4.64
CA SER A 245 9.08 13.54 -4.79
C SER A 245 10.06 14.54 -4.21
N VAL A 246 11.06 14.08 -3.47
CA VAL A 246 12.16 14.92 -2.97
C VAL A 246 13.44 14.11 -2.91
N GLN A 247 14.56 14.72 -3.30
CA GLN A 247 15.87 14.13 -3.12
C GLN A 247 16.42 14.49 -1.74
N VAL A 248 16.78 13.49 -0.95
CA VAL A 248 17.59 13.66 0.26
C VAL A 248 19.05 13.46 -0.12
N ALA A 249 19.77 14.56 -0.29
CA ALA A 249 21.11 14.59 -0.88
C ALA A 249 22.24 14.31 0.12
N GLY A 250 22.04 14.60 1.40
CA GLY A 250 23.09 14.42 2.40
C GLY A 250 22.68 14.76 3.82
N PHE A 251 23.25 14.04 4.79
CA PHE A 251 23.22 14.35 6.22
C PHE A 251 24.24 13.48 6.98
N ALA A 252 24.68 13.90 8.17
CA ALA A 252 25.77 13.24 8.90
C ALA A 252 25.32 12.03 9.71
N GLY A 253 24.14 12.12 10.35
CA GLY A 253 23.61 11.12 11.27
C GLY A 253 23.57 9.70 10.72
N THR A 254 23.84 8.74 11.60
CA THR A 254 23.88 7.30 11.26
C THR A 254 22.83 6.48 12.03
N GLY A 255 22.06 7.12 12.90
CA GLY A 255 21.03 6.48 13.72
C GLY A 255 19.65 6.49 13.07
N THR A 256 18.65 6.03 13.83
CA THR A 256 17.23 6.09 13.44
C THR A 256 16.58 7.44 13.73
N GLY A 257 17.25 8.31 14.49
CA GLY A 257 16.75 9.61 14.92
C GLY A 257 17.20 10.78 14.05
N GLN A 258 17.83 10.52 12.90
CA GLN A 258 18.30 11.54 11.96
C GLN A 258 17.92 11.16 10.53
N GLY A 259 17.71 12.17 9.69
CA GLY A 259 17.44 12.02 8.27
C GLY A 259 16.49 13.09 7.74
N GLY A 260 15.93 12.83 6.56
CA GLY A 260 14.99 13.72 5.88
C GLY A 260 13.69 13.00 5.53
N ALA A 261 12.58 13.72 5.60
CA ALA A 261 11.24 13.22 5.35
C ALA A 261 10.37 14.28 4.66
N PHE A 262 9.29 13.82 4.04
CA PHE A 262 8.17 14.68 3.69
C PHE A 262 6.87 14.19 4.34
N ALA A 263 5.91 15.10 4.46
CA ALA A 263 4.60 14.87 5.04
C ALA A 263 3.51 15.58 4.24
N ILE A 264 2.32 14.99 4.16
CA ILE A 264 1.17 15.49 3.39
C ILE A 264 -0.11 15.48 4.24
N GLY A 265 -1.18 16.09 3.72
CA GLY A 265 -2.51 16.04 4.35
C GLY A 265 -2.62 16.86 5.63
N MET A 266 -1.81 17.91 5.78
CA MET A 266 -1.96 18.86 6.89
C MET A 266 -2.88 20.01 6.47
N SER A 267 -3.62 20.57 7.42
CA SER A 267 -4.13 21.94 7.29
C SER A 267 -3.01 22.96 7.48
N GLN A 268 -3.26 24.21 7.12
CA GLN A 268 -2.29 25.28 7.37
C GLN A 268 -2.05 25.49 8.87
N ALA A 269 -3.08 25.28 9.70
CA ALA A 269 -2.98 25.43 11.14
C ALA A 269 -2.10 24.34 11.76
N GLU A 270 -2.27 23.09 11.32
CA GLU A 270 -1.43 21.96 11.72
C GLU A 270 0.02 22.14 11.29
N ALA A 271 0.23 22.50 10.02
CA ALA A 271 1.57 22.77 9.51
C ALA A 271 2.26 23.87 10.33
N ASN A 272 1.56 24.97 10.65
CA ASN A 272 2.07 26.05 11.49
C ASN A 272 2.33 25.65 12.95
N ALA A 273 1.60 24.67 13.48
CA ALA A 273 1.77 24.19 14.85
C ALA A 273 2.93 23.19 15.00
N SER A 274 3.45 22.67 13.88
CA SER A 274 4.51 21.66 13.92
C SER A 274 5.81 22.20 14.54
N GLY A 275 6.38 21.39 15.44
CA GLY A 275 7.55 21.67 16.24
C GLY A 275 8.67 20.67 15.99
N ASP A 276 9.42 20.33 17.04
CA ASP A 276 10.55 19.39 16.98
C ASP A 276 10.08 17.95 16.65
N SER A 277 10.68 17.37 15.62
CA SER A 277 10.39 16.06 15.04
C SER A 277 10.67 14.90 16.01
N VAL A 278 11.42 15.17 17.07
CA VAL A 278 11.81 14.18 18.11
C VAL A 278 11.58 14.74 19.51
N ASN A 279 10.58 15.61 19.70
CA ASN A 279 10.26 16.13 21.02
C ASN A 279 9.73 15.04 21.96
N GLY A 280 10.25 15.00 23.19
CA GLY A 280 9.78 14.12 24.26
C GLY A 280 8.50 14.58 24.97
N ALA A 281 7.97 15.77 24.65
CA ALA A 281 6.71 16.27 25.19
C ALA A 281 5.51 15.79 24.35
N ALA A 282 4.60 15.03 24.97
CA ALA A 282 3.45 14.42 24.29
C ALA A 282 2.49 15.40 23.59
N ASN A 283 2.57 16.70 23.90
CA ASN A 283 1.60 17.71 23.46
C ASN A 283 2.09 18.55 22.27
N ASP A 284 3.36 18.43 21.85
CA ASP A 284 3.92 19.30 20.81
C ASP A 284 3.78 18.64 19.43
N ALA A 285 2.94 19.20 18.57
CA ALA A 285 2.70 18.72 17.22
C ALA A 285 3.99 18.60 16.41
N LYS A 286 4.06 17.65 15.47
CA LYS A 286 5.17 17.52 14.51
C LYS A 286 4.69 17.01 13.16
N MET A 287 5.45 17.24 12.10
CA MET A 287 5.05 16.80 10.76
C MET A 287 5.18 15.29 10.59
N THR A 288 6.14 14.63 11.26
CA THR A 288 6.38 13.20 11.03
C THR A 288 6.78 12.39 12.26
N ASN A 289 6.54 11.07 12.18
CA ASN A 289 7.05 10.05 13.11
C ASN A 289 8.24 9.24 12.53
N VAL A 290 8.85 9.66 11.41
CA VAL A 290 9.98 8.93 10.79
C VAL A 290 11.12 8.70 11.79
N PHE A 291 11.51 9.73 12.54
CA PHE A 291 12.73 9.71 13.36
C PHE A 291 12.48 9.04 14.72
N ASN A 292 12.96 7.81 14.85
CA ASN A 292 12.66 6.91 15.96
C ASN A 292 13.80 6.90 17.00
N ASP A 293 13.97 7.99 17.74
CA ASP A 293 14.79 8.00 18.96
C ASP A 293 13.88 7.68 20.16
N PRO A 294 13.93 6.46 20.73
CA PRO A 294 13.02 6.07 21.81
C PRO A 294 13.17 6.91 23.08
N ALA A 295 14.30 7.61 23.24
CA ALA A 295 14.52 8.49 24.38
C ALA A 295 13.62 9.75 24.33
N PHE A 296 13.10 10.09 23.16
CA PHE A 296 12.34 11.33 22.93
C PHE A 296 11.17 11.14 21.95
N PHE A 297 10.65 9.91 21.81
CA PHE A 297 9.55 9.65 20.89
C PHE A 297 8.19 10.05 21.49
N ALA A 298 7.53 11.03 20.89
CA ALA A 298 6.10 11.31 21.08
C ALA A 298 5.31 10.92 19.82
N ASN A 299 4.12 10.32 20.00
CA ASN A 299 3.26 9.89 18.89
C ASN A 299 2.19 10.95 18.58
N ASN A 300 2.59 12.05 17.96
CA ASN A 300 1.77 13.25 17.77
C ASN A 300 2.02 13.92 16.40
N ALA A 301 2.29 13.10 15.38
CA ALA A 301 2.35 13.57 14.01
C ALA A 301 0.98 14.12 13.59
N VAL A 302 0.96 15.33 13.04
CA VAL A 302 -0.27 16.02 12.58
C VAL A 302 -0.58 15.79 11.10
N SER A 303 0.38 15.27 10.33
CA SER A 303 0.14 14.93 8.93
C SER A 303 -0.69 13.66 8.78
N ASP A 304 -1.53 13.60 7.77
CA ASP A 304 -2.24 12.37 7.41
C ASP A 304 -1.32 11.26 6.89
N PHE A 305 -0.23 11.63 6.22
CA PHE A 305 0.77 10.67 5.77
C PHE A 305 2.17 11.26 5.77
N TRP A 306 3.16 10.44 6.11
CA TRP A 306 4.57 10.82 6.13
C TRP A 306 5.47 9.70 5.63
N PHE A 307 6.60 10.06 5.01
CA PHE A 307 7.60 9.15 4.48
C PHE A 307 9.00 9.76 4.56
N GLY A 308 9.98 8.99 5.03
CA GLY A 308 11.35 9.48 5.17
C GLY A 308 12.41 8.39 5.20
N ILE A 309 13.66 8.83 5.10
CA ILE A 309 14.86 8.00 5.19
C ILE A 309 15.65 8.34 6.46
N ARG A 310 16.20 7.31 7.10
CA ARG A 310 16.94 7.42 8.35
C ARG A 310 18.43 7.14 8.14
N GLY A 311 19.26 7.65 9.05
CA GLY A 311 20.73 7.50 9.00
C GLY A 311 21.25 6.08 9.04
N ASN A 312 20.47 5.12 9.53
CA ASN A 312 20.80 3.70 9.47
C ASN A 312 20.41 3.02 8.14
N SER A 313 20.16 3.80 7.07
CA SER A 313 19.77 3.31 5.73
C SER A 313 18.45 2.54 5.71
N THR A 314 17.51 2.99 6.54
CA THR A 314 16.15 2.45 6.55
C THR A 314 15.13 3.54 6.28
N LEU A 315 14.17 3.20 5.45
CA LEU A 315 12.96 3.97 5.23
C LEU A 315 11.99 3.77 6.39
N ALA A 316 11.16 4.78 6.63
CA ALA A 316 9.97 4.67 7.46
C ALA A 316 8.82 5.48 6.84
N TRP A 317 7.62 4.92 6.87
CA TRP A 317 6.40 5.61 6.48
C TRP A 317 5.21 5.16 7.33
N GLY A 318 4.19 6.00 7.36
CA GLY A 318 2.97 5.75 8.11
C GLY A 318 1.93 6.82 7.87
N ALA A 319 0.72 6.56 8.35
CA ALA A 319 -0.40 7.47 8.24
C ALA A 319 -0.83 7.96 9.63
N GLY A 320 -0.93 9.28 9.81
CA GLY A 320 -1.23 9.91 11.08
C GLY A 320 -0.19 9.63 12.18
N ALA A 321 -0.65 9.75 13.42
CA ALA A 321 0.12 9.43 14.62
C ALA A 321 0.21 7.92 14.85
N VAL A 322 1.00 7.21 14.03
CA VAL A 322 1.37 5.80 14.24
C VAL A 322 2.77 5.66 14.82
N ALA A 323 2.91 4.80 15.83
CA ALA A 323 4.15 4.62 16.57
C ALA A 323 5.01 3.47 16.02
N PRO A 324 6.35 3.52 16.18
CA PRO A 324 7.23 2.42 15.83
C PRO A 324 6.78 1.09 16.46
N GLY A 325 6.67 0.05 15.63
CA GLY A 325 6.25 -1.29 16.07
C GLY A 325 4.74 -1.49 16.19
N THR A 326 3.91 -0.48 15.92
CA THR A 326 2.46 -0.65 15.78
C THR A 326 2.07 -0.94 14.33
N SER A 327 0.92 -1.56 14.13
CA SER A 327 0.33 -1.67 12.79
C SER A 327 0.20 -0.28 12.16
N GLY A 328 0.51 -0.18 10.86
CA GLY A 328 0.54 1.09 10.12
C GLY A 328 1.89 1.82 10.11
N TYR A 329 2.82 1.54 11.03
CA TYR A 329 4.20 2.02 10.96
C TYR A 329 5.04 1.02 10.17
N ARG A 330 5.49 1.41 8.98
CA ARG A 330 6.19 0.53 8.05
C ARG A 330 7.63 0.96 7.88
N THR A 331 8.52 0.00 7.62
CA THR A 331 9.95 0.24 7.40
C THR A 331 10.52 -0.69 6.35
N ALA A 332 11.48 -0.21 5.56
CA ALA A 332 12.23 -1.00 4.59
C ALA A 332 13.72 -0.64 4.64
N ALA A 333 14.61 -1.61 4.47
CA ALA A 333 16.05 -1.35 4.37
C ALA A 333 16.44 -1.12 2.90
N VAL A 334 17.17 -0.05 2.62
CA VAL A 334 17.46 0.38 1.22
C VAL A 334 18.94 0.47 0.87
N GLY A 335 19.84 0.08 1.79
CA GLY A 335 21.29 -0.04 1.52
C GLY A 335 22.03 1.29 1.29
N ALA A 336 21.31 2.40 1.14
CA ALA A 336 21.82 3.77 1.09
C ALA A 336 21.09 4.65 2.12
N LYS A 337 21.73 5.73 2.58
CA LYS A 337 21.13 6.71 3.51
C LYS A 337 20.65 7.99 2.83
N THR A 338 20.86 8.12 1.53
CA THR A 338 20.51 9.27 0.68
C THR A 338 19.96 8.74 -0.63
N GLY A 339 19.04 9.47 -1.24
CA GLY A 339 18.38 9.07 -2.48
C GLY A 339 17.10 9.88 -2.69
N THR A 340 16.32 9.49 -3.68
CA THR A 340 15.04 10.13 -4.01
C THR A 340 13.91 9.39 -3.31
N LEU A 341 13.21 10.10 -2.42
CA LEU A 341 11.96 9.66 -1.84
C LEU A 341 10.84 10.10 -2.76
N SER A 342 9.96 9.20 -3.18
CA SER A 342 8.70 9.60 -3.79
C SER A 342 7.54 8.75 -3.31
N ALA A 343 6.35 9.33 -3.29
CA ALA A 343 5.12 8.60 -3.05
C ALA A 343 4.06 9.05 -4.06
N THR A 344 3.35 8.09 -4.63
CA THR A 344 2.16 8.34 -5.46
C THR A 344 0.93 8.16 -4.59
N PHE A 345 0.02 9.12 -4.67
CA PHE A 345 -1.22 9.16 -3.92
C PHE A 345 -2.39 9.17 -4.89
N ALA A 346 -3.32 8.27 -4.63
CA ALA A 346 -4.47 8.00 -5.45
C ALA A 346 -5.71 8.38 -4.65
N THR A 347 -6.47 9.37 -5.12
CA THR A 347 -7.57 9.95 -4.37
C THR A 347 -8.69 10.45 -5.27
N THR A 348 -9.93 10.25 -4.84
CA THR A 348 -11.14 10.68 -5.55
C THR A 348 -11.75 11.97 -4.99
N GLY A 349 -11.20 12.46 -3.88
CA GLY A 349 -11.69 13.63 -3.18
C GLY A 349 -10.79 14.02 -2.03
N PHE A 350 -10.96 15.24 -1.52
CA PHE A 350 -10.22 15.77 -0.37
C PHE A 350 -11.13 16.00 0.83
N ALA A 351 -12.33 15.40 0.87
CA ALA A 351 -13.18 15.51 2.03
C ALA A 351 -12.62 14.64 3.17
N GLN A 352 -12.87 15.06 4.41
CA GLN A 352 -12.54 14.30 5.59
C GLN A 352 -13.12 12.89 5.48
N GLY A 353 -12.29 11.87 5.73
CA GLY A 353 -12.70 10.47 5.65
C GLY A 353 -12.64 9.85 4.25
N ASP A 354 -12.44 10.63 3.18
CA ASP A 354 -12.16 10.08 1.86
C ASP A 354 -10.87 9.26 1.93
N SER A 355 -10.87 8.12 1.25
CA SER A 355 -9.73 7.21 1.24
C SER A 355 -8.67 7.65 0.24
N VAL A 356 -7.42 7.48 0.63
CA VAL A 356 -6.24 7.79 -0.18
C VAL A 356 -5.38 6.55 -0.23
N ALA A 357 -5.22 5.98 -1.42
CA ALA A 357 -4.24 4.93 -1.63
C ALA A 357 -2.87 5.56 -1.84
N TYR A 358 -1.81 4.88 -1.39
CA TYR A 358 -0.45 5.33 -1.60
C TYR A 358 0.47 4.18 -2.01
N GLU A 359 1.51 4.52 -2.75
CA GLU A 359 2.69 3.68 -2.95
C GLU A 359 3.95 4.53 -2.77
N VAL A 360 4.90 4.04 -1.97
CA VAL A 360 6.17 4.70 -1.68
C VAL A 360 7.30 4.06 -2.49
N PHE A 361 8.22 4.89 -2.94
CA PHE A 361 9.35 4.53 -3.78
C PHE A 361 10.65 5.14 -3.24
N PHE A 362 11.74 4.41 -3.42
CA PHE A 362 13.10 4.90 -3.19
C PHE A 362 13.93 4.68 -4.45
N ASP A 363 14.49 5.77 -4.99
CA ASP A 363 15.20 5.78 -6.28
C ASP A 363 14.41 5.09 -7.41
N GLY A 364 13.10 5.29 -7.41
CA GLY A 364 12.16 4.72 -8.38
C GLY A 364 11.74 3.27 -8.12
N ALA A 365 12.35 2.57 -7.15
CA ALA A 365 11.96 1.21 -6.77
C ALA A 365 10.85 1.26 -5.70
N SER A 366 9.75 0.54 -5.92
CA SER A 366 8.65 0.42 -4.94
C SER A 366 9.14 -0.21 -3.63
N GLN A 367 8.68 0.34 -2.52
CA GLN A 367 9.06 -0.07 -1.16
C GLN A 367 7.84 -0.53 -0.33
N GLY A 368 6.64 -0.18 -0.77
CA GLY A 368 5.40 -0.58 -0.14
C GLY A 368 4.25 0.36 -0.47
N PHE A 369 3.05 -0.08 -0.17
CA PHE A 369 1.81 0.63 -0.45
C PHE A 369 0.84 0.47 0.73
N GLY A 370 -0.29 1.18 0.65
CA GLY A 370 -1.37 1.08 1.62
C GLY A 370 -2.44 2.12 1.36
N ALA A 371 -3.26 2.38 2.36
CA ALA A 371 -4.23 3.46 2.31
C ALA A 371 -4.33 4.17 3.66
N PHE A 372 -4.82 5.41 3.61
CA PHE A 372 -5.23 6.19 4.77
C PHE A 372 -6.50 6.98 4.43
N LYS A 373 -7.00 7.77 5.39
CA LYS A 373 -8.11 8.68 5.17
C LYS A 373 -7.68 10.10 5.50
N TRP A 374 -8.16 11.09 4.74
CA TRP A 374 -7.94 12.48 5.11
C TRP A 374 -8.53 12.76 6.49
N SER A 375 -7.78 13.40 7.38
CA SER A 375 -8.25 13.73 8.72
C SER A 375 -9.10 15.00 8.76
N GLU A 376 -8.99 15.86 7.74
CA GLU A 376 -9.71 17.13 7.62
C GLU A 376 -10.20 17.40 6.20
N ASP A 377 -11.23 18.24 6.07
CA ASP A 377 -11.77 18.67 4.79
C ASP A 377 -10.80 19.61 4.06
N MET A 378 -10.50 19.27 2.82
CA MET A 378 -9.78 20.12 1.88
C MET A 378 -8.43 20.60 2.42
N SER A 379 -7.70 19.74 3.14
CA SER A 379 -6.42 20.06 3.78
C SER A 379 -5.30 19.17 3.24
N ASN A 380 -4.41 19.73 2.42
CA ASN A 380 -3.23 19.03 1.91
C ASN A 380 -2.05 19.99 1.72
N TYR A 381 -1.61 20.61 2.81
CA TYR A 381 -0.31 21.29 2.87
C TYR A 381 0.80 20.23 2.97
N ILE A 382 1.84 20.42 2.16
CA ILE A 382 2.95 19.47 2.02
C ILE A 382 4.22 20.09 2.60
N GLY A 383 4.86 19.36 3.51
CA GLY A 383 6.04 19.80 4.24
C GLY A 383 7.21 18.84 4.18
N LEU A 384 8.38 19.38 4.46
CA LEU A 384 9.64 18.67 4.67
C LEU A 384 10.01 18.76 6.15
N ASP A 385 10.42 17.65 6.72
CA ASP A 385 10.86 17.55 8.11
C ASP A 385 12.24 16.90 8.16
N SER A 386 13.05 17.33 9.13
CA SER A 386 14.47 16.97 9.13
C SER A 386 15.08 17.02 10.53
N ARG A 387 16.05 16.12 10.75
CA ARG A 387 16.85 16.12 11.97
C ARG A 387 18.26 15.65 11.67
N ASP A 388 19.25 16.42 12.11
CA ASP A 388 20.66 16.01 12.01
C ASP A 388 21.53 16.72 13.05
N GLY A 389 22.79 16.29 13.17
CA GLY A 389 23.82 17.01 13.91
C GLY A 389 24.48 18.16 13.14
N THR A 390 24.29 18.22 11.82
CA THR A 390 24.97 19.18 10.93
C THR A 390 24.02 19.89 9.97
N ALA A 391 23.37 19.16 9.07
CA ALA A 391 22.38 19.65 8.12
C ALA A 391 21.78 18.45 7.38
N VAL A 392 20.51 18.57 7.00
CA VAL A 392 19.86 17.70 6.03
C VAL A 392 19.69 18.46 4.74
N GLN A 393 20.35 17.98 3.68
CA GLN A 393 20.32 18.55 2.35
C GLN A 393 19.18 17.93 1.55
N PHE A 394 18.31 18.79 1.04
CA PHE A 394 17.24 18.45 0.11
C PHE A 394 17.49 19.10 -1.25
N ASP A 395 17.06 18.41 -2.29
CA ASP A 395 17.13 18.86 -3.66
C ASP A 395 15.88 18.36 -4.42
N ASN A 396 15.56 18.97 -5.57
CA ASN A 396 14.54 18.51 -6.52
C ASN A 396 13.21 18.12 -5.86
N PHE A 397 12.61 19.05 -5.10
CA PHE A 397 11.30 18.83 -4.49
C PHE A 397 10.19 19.08 -5.53
N VAL A 398 9.32 18.10 -5.76
CA VAL A 398 8.29 18.14 -6.80
C VAL A 398 6.96 17.63 -6.24
N VAL A 399 5.89 18.33 -6.60
CA VAL A 399 4.49 17.91 -6.46
C VAL A 399 3.86 17.99 -7.85
N GLU A 400 3.38 16.88 -8.37
CA GLU A 400 2.79 16.78 -9.70
C GLU A 400 1.51 15.97 -9.68
N SER A 401 0.55 16.31 -10.54
CA SER A 401 -0.55 15.39 -10.81
C SER A 401 -0.03 14.17 -11.58
N VAL A 402 -0.63 13.00 -11.36
CA VAL A 402 -0.20 11.77 -12.03
C VAL A 402 -1.40 11.13 -12.68
N THR A 403 -1.40 11.08 -14.00
CA THR A 403 -2.37 10.30 -14.77
C THR A 403 -2.15 8.83 -14.49
N ASN A 404 -3.20 8.13 -14.04
CA ASN A 404 -3.11 6.76 -13.56
C ASN A 404 -2.23 6.62 -12.30
N ALA A 405 -2.25 7.61 -11.39
CA ALA A 405 -1.89 7.34 -10.00
C ALA A 405 -2.63 6.07 -9.60
N ALA A 406 -1.93 4.97 -9.33
CA ALA A 406 -2.57 3.67 -9.17
C ALA A 406 -3.64 3.75 -8.08
N ILE A 407 -4.92 3.83 -8.47
CA ILE A 407 -6.03 3.72 -7.53
C ILE A 407 -6.49 2.26 -7.51
N ASN A 408 -5.77 1.51 -6.68
CA ASN A 408 -6.05 0.21 -6.11
C ASN A 408 -6.05 -1.05 -7.02
N PRO A 409 -5.16 -2.02 -6.72
CA PRO A 409 -5.47 -3.46 -6.78
C PRO A 409 -6.84 -3.82 -6.16
N LEU A 410 -7.33 -5.04 -6.39
CA LEU A 410 -8.61 -5.52 -5.83
C LEU A 410 -8.75 -5.21 -4.32
N ARG A 411 -9.97 -4.92 -3.87
CA ARG A 411 -10.27 -4.66 -2.44
C ARG A 411 -10.89 -5.88 -1.80
N LEU A 412 -10.52 -6.20 -0.56
CA LEU A 412 -11.24 -7.12 0.31
C LEU A 412 -12.04 -6.32 1.33
N GLN A 413 -13.35 -6.20 1.12
CA GLN A 413 -14.27 -5.53 2.04
C GLN A 413 -14.72 -6.49 3.13
N VAL A 414 -14.52 -6.14 4.40
CA VAL A 414 -14.79 -6.99 5.56
C VAL A 414 -15.79 -6.30 6.47
N ASN A 415 -17.02 -6.81 6.51
CA ASN A 415 -18.01 -6.34 7.46
C ASN A 415 -17.73 -6.94 8.85
N THR A 416 -17.28 -6.10 9.78
CA THR A 416 -16.87 -6.57 11.11
C THR A 416 -18.04 -6.92 12.03
N ALA A 417 -19.27 -6.61 11.64
CA ALA A 417 -20.48 -6.99 12.38
C ALA A 417 -21.02 -8.36 11.92
N THR A 418 -21.04 -8.60 10.61
CA THR A 418 -21.59 -9.85 10.04
C THR A 418 -20.54 -10.93 9.80
N GLY A 419 -19.25 -10.54 9.73
CA GLY A 419 -18.15 -11.44 9.38
C GLY A 419 -18.01 -11.68 7.88
N VAL A 420 -18.88 -11.11 7.04
CA VAL A 420 -18.82 -11.25 5.58
C VAL A 420 -17.58 -10.54 5.04
N ALA A 421 -16.77 -11.28 4.27
CA ALA A 421 -15.69 -10.71 3.47
C ALA A 421 -16.03 -10.82 1.98
N SER A 422 -15.75 -9.79 1.21
CA SER A 422 -16.07 -9.71 -0.22
C SER A 422 -14.92 -9.12 -1.03
N ILE A 423 -14.64 -9.65 -2.21
CA ILE A 423 -13.69 -9.04 -3.15
C ILE A 423 -14.46 -8.03 -4.02
N ALA A 424 -14.03 -6.78 -4.02
CA ALA A 424 -14.57 -5.73 -4.88
C ALA A 424 -13.55 -5.31 -5.95
N GLY A 425 -14.06 -4.88 -7.11
CA GLY A 425 -13.20 -4.39 -8.19
C GLY A 425 -12.43 -3.14 -7.75
N GLY A 426 -11.15 -3.08 -8.12
CA GLY A 426 -10.34 -1.87 -8.07
C GLY A 426 -10.77 -0.87 -9.15
N ASP A 427 -10.03 0.21 -9.34
CA ASP A 427 -10.45 1.26 -10.29
C ASP A 427 -10.03 0.95 -11.74
N VAL A 428 -9.20 -0.09 -11.91
CA VAL A 428 -8.95 -0.76 -13.19
C VAL A 428 -9.46 -2.20 -13.14
N ALA A 429 -9.72 -2.77 -14.32
CA ALA A 429 -10.06 -4.18 -14.41
C ALA A 429 -8.86 -5.02 -13.98
N ASN A 430 -9.09 -5.98 -13.09
CA ASN A 430 -8.07 -6.87 -12.56
C ASN A 430 -8.46 -8.32 -12.90
N SER A 431 -7.62 -8.99 -13.68
CA SER A 431 -7.73 -10.42 -13.92
C SER A 431 -6.92 -11.18 -12.88
N LEU A 432 -7.48 -12.28 -12.39
CA LEU A 432 -6.81 -13.16 -11.44
C LEU A 432 -7.22 -14.62 -11.66
N ASP A 433 -6.32 -15.51 -11.28
CA ASP A 433 -6.50 -16.97 -11.31
C ASP A 433 -5.97 -17.64 -10.03
N PHE A 434 -5.54 -16.85 -9.05
CA PHE A 434 -5.14 -17.29 -7.73
C PHE A 434 -5.34 -16.15 -6.73
N TYR A 435 -5.81 -16.45 -5.52
CA TYR A 435 -5.81 -15.49 -4.41
C TYR A 435 -5.70 -16.16 -3.04
N GLU A 436 -5.30 -15.36 -2.06
CA GLU A 436 -5.15 -15.72 -0.65
C GLU A 436 -5.68 -14.61 0.26
N VAL A 437 -6.32 -15.02 1.35
CA VAL A 437 -6.63 -14.16 2.50
C VAL A 437 -5.92 -14.73 3.71
N GLN A 438 -5.00 -13.96 4.29
CA GLN A 438 -4.16 -14.37 5.41
C GLN A 438 -4.54 -13.62 6.69
N SER A 439 -4.25 -14.19 7.87
CA SER A 439 -4.40 -13.53 9.17
C SER A 439 -3.36 -14.05 10.16
N ALA A 440 -2.47 -13.18 10.62
CA ALA A 440 -1.44 -13.53 11.60
C ALA A 440 -2.03 -13.92 12.97
N GLY A 441 -3.11 -13.27 13.36
CA GLY A 441 -3.86 -13.43 14.60
C GLY A 441 -4.93 -14.51 14.56
N SER A 442 -4.99 -15.31 13.49
CA SER A 442 -6.00 -16.35 13.29
C SER A 442 -7.45 -15.83 13.29
N GLY A 443 -7.67 -14.68 12.66
CA GLY A 443 -8.95 -13.99 12.55
C GLY A 443 -9.94 -14.53 11.53
N LEU A 444 -9.68 -15.69 10.91
CA LEU A 444 -10.56 -16.31 9.92
C LEU A 444 -11.39 -17.46 10.52
N VAL A 445 -12.56 -17.70 9.95
CA VAL A 445 -13.47 -18.80 10.32
C VAL A 445 -13.38 -19.90 9.27
N VAL A 446 -13.03 -21.11 9.72
CA VAL A 446 -12.93 -22.29 8.85
C VAL A 446 -14.32 -22.87 8.58
N GLY A 447 -14.55 -23.34 7.35
CA GLY A 447 -15.76 -24.08 6.97
C GLY A 447 -16.95 -23.20 6.53
N VAL A 448 -16.76 -21.89 6.47
CA VAL A 448 -17.75 -20.90 5.98
C VAL A 448 -17.24 -20.11 4.77
N PHE A 449 -16.15 -20.59 4.16
CA PHE A 449 -15.54 -20.00 2.98
C PHE A 449 -16.19 -20.57 1.73
N ASP A 450 -17.05 -19.76 1.11
CA ASP A 450 -17.74 -20.08 -0.14
C ASP A 450 -16.83 -19.85 -1.35
N GLY A 451 -15.89 -18.91 -1.24
CA GLY A 451 -14.95 -18.55 -2.29
C GLY A 451 -15.62 -17.88 -3.51
N LEU A 452 -14.81 -17.55 -4.52
CA LEU A 452 -15.31 -17.15 -5.83
C LEU A 452 -16.03 -18.31 -6.53
N GLY A 453 -15.62 -19.56 -6.30
CA GLY A 453 -16.33 -20.74 -6.83
C GLY A 453 -17.78 -20.85 -6.34
N GLY A 454 -18.12 -20.26 -5.19
CA GLY A 454 -19.49 -20.18 -4.69
C GLY A 454 -20.32 -19.00 -5.22
N ALA A 455 -19.68 -18.04 -5.90
CA ALA A 455 -20.30 -16.79 -6.31
C ALA A 455 -20.94 -16.84 -7.70
N ALA A 456 -22.05 -16.11 -7.86
CA ALA A 456 -22.71 -15.97 -9.16
C ALA A 456 -21.78 -15.24 -10.17
N GLY A 457 -21.66 -15.79 -11.38
CA GLY A 457 -20.84 -15.21 -12.44
C GLY A 457 -19.39 -15.69 -12.46
N PHE A 458 -18.98 -16.51 -11.50
CA PHE A 458 -17.66 -17.14 -11.46
C PHE A 458 -17.78 -18.64 -11.78
N PRO A 459 -16.88 -19.22 -12.60
CA PRO A 459 -16.95 -20.65 -12.93
C PRO A 459 -16.63 -21.51 -11.70
N VAL A 460 -17.54 -22.40 -11.33
CA VAL A 460 -17.32 -23.38 -10.26
C VAL A 460 -16.42 -24.50 -10.78
N GLY A 461 -15.32 -24.79 -10.09
CA GLY A 461 -14.44 -25.90 -10.44
C GLY A 461 -14.97 -27.26 -9.95
N ASN A 462 -14.57 -28.33 -10.64
CA ASN A 462 -15.04 -29.69 -10.35
C ASN A 462 -13.94 -30.66 -9.85
N GLY A 463 -12.72 -30.17 -9.61
CA GLY A 463 -11.56 -31.02 -9.35
C GLY A 463 -10.47 -30.95 -10.39
N THR A 464 -10.79 -30.49 -11.60
CA THR A 464 -9.92 -30.56 -12.78
C THR A 464 -9.25 -29.22 -13.11
N GLY A 465 -9.54 -28.18 -12.33
CA GLY A 465 -9.03 -26.83 -12.57
C GLY A 465 -9.82 -26.05 -13.63
N ASN A 466 -11.02 -26.52 -13.99
CA ASN A 466 -11.90 -25.92 -15.00
C ASN A 466 -12.75 -24.75 -14.48
N GLY A 467 -12.56 -24.36 -13.21
CA GLY A 467 -13.15 -23.22 -12.53
C GLY A 467 -12.36 -22.91 -11.26
N TRP A 468 -12.90 -22.01 -10.42
CA TRP A 468 -12.36 -21.70 -9.10
C TRP A 468 -12.51 -22.90 -8.16
N GLU A 469 -11.39 -23.26 -7.52
CA GLU A 469 -11.30 -24.40 -6.61
C GLU A 469 -10.54 -24.03 -5.34
N LEU A 470 -11.04 -24.52 -4.20
CA LEU A 470 -10.38 -24.39 -2.90
C LEU A 470 -8.99 -25.05 -2.91
N ASN A 471 -8.00 -24.31 -2.43
CA ASN A 471 -6.62 -24.77 -2.30
C ASN A 471 -6.40 -25.44 -0.94
N GLY A 472 -5.81 -26.63 -0.91
CA GLY A 472 -5.43 -27.34 0.30
C GLY A 472 -6.46 -27.36 1.42
N VAL A 473 -5.97 -27.29 2.66
CA VAL A 473 -6.80 -27.27 3.87
C VAL A 473 -6.87 -25.83 4.41
N GLN A 474 -8.04 -25.23 4.26
CA GLN A 474 -8.35 -23.89 4.78
C GLN A 474 -8.17 -23.85 6.32
N SER A 475 -7.65 -22.74 6.83
CA SER A 475 -7.35 -22.58 8.27
C SER A 475 -7.83 -21.22 8.80
N SER A 476 -7.74 -21.02 10.11
CA SER A 476 -8.07 -19.73 10.73
C SER A 476 -7.08 -18.62 10.39
N SER A 477 -5.94 -18.96 9.77
CA SER A 477 -4.89 -18.00 9.39
C SER A 477 -4.70 -17.86 7.89
N LEU A 478 -5.31 -18.71 7.06
CA LEU A 478 -5.13 -18.69 5.62
C LEU A 478 -6.31 -19.34 4.90
N LEU A 479 -6.89 -18.60 3.96
CA LEU A 479 -7.87 -19.04 2.99
C LEU A 479 -7.34 -18.81 1.58
N SER A 480 -7.67 -19.67 0.61
CA SER A 480 -7.17 -19.55 -0.76
C SER A 480 -7.97 -20.35 -1.79
N GLU A 481 -8.04 -19.83 -3.02
CA GLU A 481 -8.54 -20.51 -4.21
C GLU A 481 -7.64 -20.29 -5.43
N SER A 482 -7.75 -21.18 -6.41
CA SER A 482 -7.10 -21.07 -7.71
C SER A 482 -8.00 -21.51 -8.86
N TYR A 483 -7.68 -21.04 -10.06
CA TYR A 483 -8.29 -21.41 -11.33
C TYR A 483 -7.16 -21.80 -12.32
N LEU A 484 -6.93 -23.10 -12.49
CA LEU A 484 -5.83 -23.59 -13.31
C LEU A 484 -5.99 -23.25 -14.80
N GLN A 485 -7.15 -23.55 -15.40
CA GLN A 485 -7.31 -23.57 -16.86
C GLN A 485 -7.61 -22.19 -17.47
N ASP A 486 -8.06 -21.21 -16.68
CA ASP A 486 -8.40 -19.86 -17.14
C ASP A 486 -8.26 -18.85 -15.98
N ALA A 487 -8.86 -17.68 -16.09
CA ALA A 487 -8.91 -16.63 -15.09
C ALA A 487 -10.30 -15.99 -15.01
N SER A 488 -10.55 -15.21 -13.97
CA SER A 488 -11.70 -14.31 -13.89
C SER A 488 -11.25 -12.85 -13.87
N THR A 489 -12.09 -11.96 -14.37
CA THR A 489 -11.80 -10.53 -14.37
C THR A 489 -12.84 -9.78 -13.57
N PHE A 490 -12.40 -9.06 -12.55
CA PHE A 490 -13.19 -8.05 -11.90
C PHE A 490 -13.09 -6.78 -12.74
N ALA A 491 -14.23 -6.24 -13.17
CA ALA A 491 -14.27 -4.97 -13.86
C ALA A 491 -13.80 -3.82 -12.95
N ALA A 492 -13.33 -2.74 -13.56
CA ALA A 492 -13.14 -1.47 -12.87
C ALA A 492 -14.43 -1.06 -12.15
N GLY A 493 -14.35 -0.76 -10.85
CA GLY A 493 -15.50 -0.46 -9.99
C GLY A 493 -16.50 -1.62 -9.85
N GLY A 494 -16.08 -2.86 -10.13
CA GLY A 494 -16.93 -4.03 -10.06
C GLY A 494 -17.55 -4.24 -8.68
N ALA A 495 -18.82 -4.68 -8.65
CA ALA A 495 -19.55 -4.96 -7.42
C ALA A 495 -18.81 -5.96 -6.53
N ALA A 496 -18.98 -5.81 -5.21
CA ALA A 496 -18.40 -6.70 -4.23
C ALA A 496 -18.98 -8.12 -4.35
N VAL A 497 -18.10 -9.11 -4.40
CA VAL A 497 -18.41 -10.54 -4.53
C VAL A 497 -18.09 -11.21 -3.20
N SER A 498 -19.11 -11.69 -2.51
CA SER A 498 -18.96 -12.35 -1.21
C SER A 498 -18.15 -13.63 -1.31
N LEU A 499 -17.22 -13.79 -0.37
CA LEU A 499 -16.47 -15.02 -0.10
C LEU A 499 -17.07 -15.85 1.03
N GLY A 500 -18.15 -15.36 1.66
CA GLY A 500 -18.77 -15.93 2.85
C GLY A 500 -18.44 -15.16 4.14
N ALA A 501 -19.03 -15.61 5.26
CA ALA A 501 -18.85 -15.02 6.59
C ALA A 501 -17.53 -15.45 7.25
N VAL A 502 -16.42 -15.24 6.55
CA VAL A 502 -15.09 -15.78 6.87
C VAL A 502 -14.33 -15.00 7.93
N TYR A 503 -14.76 -13.80 8.30
CA TYR A 503 -14.10 -13.00 9.33
C TYR A 503 -14.64 -13.33 10.73
N ASN A 504 -13.74 -13.63 11.66
CA ASN A 504 -14.10 -13.92 13.04
C ASN A 504 -14.40 -12.63 13.80
N THR A 505 -15.69 -12.28 13.86
CA THR A 505 -16.18 -11.05 14.51
C THR A 505 -15.94 -11.02 16.02
N SER A 506 -15.77 -12.19 16.66
CA SER A 506 -15.49 -12.28 18.10
C SER A 506 -14.02 -11.99 18.42
N LEU A 507 -13.09 -12.46 17.58
CA LEU A 507 -11.67 -12.14 17.72
C LEU A 507 -11.35 -10.74 17.19
N ASN A 508 -11.99 -10.34 16.09
CA ASN A 508 -11.87 -9.04 15.45
C ASN A 508 -10.40 -8.56 15.34
N THR A 509 -9.54 -9.42 14.82
CA THR A 509 -8.08 -9.22 14.81
C THR A 509 -7.62 -8.03 13.95
N ARG A 510 -8.43 -7.63 12.95
CA ARG A 510 -8.18 -6.51 12.03
C ARG A 510 -6.79 -6.54 11.37
N ASP A 511 -6.32 -7.74 11.08
CA ASP A 511 -4.97 -8.03 10.56
C ASP A 511 -4.99 -8.89 9.30
N LEU A 512 -6.11 -8.88 8.58
CA LEU A 512 -6.22 -9.63 7.34
C LEU A 512 -5.29 -9.00 6.29
N GLU A 513 -4.65 -9.86 5.53
CA GLU A 513 -3.93 -9.50 4.32
C GLU A 513 -4.58 -10.21 3.14
N PHE A 514 -4.66 -9.55 1.99
CA PHE A 514 -5.27 -10.09 0.78
C PHE A 514 -4.25 -10.04 -0.36
N TYR A 515 -3.98 -11.18 -0.98
CA TYR A 515 -3.09 -11.30 -2.13
C TYR A 515 -3.84 -11.95 -3.28
N TYR A 516 -3.55 -11.55 -4.51
CA TYR A 516 -4.03 -12.22 -5.72
C TYR A 516 -2.94 -12.19 -6.78
N GLU A 517 -3.06 -13.06 -7.76
CA GLU A 517 -2.08 -13.14 -8.84
C GLU A 517 -2.77 -12.99 -10.19
N SER A 518 -2.12 -12.23 -11.07
CA SER A 518 -2.56 -12.13 -12.45
C SER A 518 -2.34 -13.44 -13.19
N PRO A 519 -3.03 -13.64 -14.33
CA PRO A 519 -2.85 -14.85 -15.13
C PRO A 519 -1.42 -15.04 -15.67
N THR A 520 -0.61 -13.97 -15.68
CA THR A 520 0.82 -14.02 -16.06
C THR A 520 1.75 -14.32 -14.88
N GLY A 521 1.20 -14.55 -13.68
CA GLY A 521 1.95 -14.85 -12.46
C GLY A 521 2.48 -13.65 -11.69
N GLU A 522 2.00 -12.43 -11.99
CA GLU A 522 2.34 -11.26 -11.19
C GLU A 522 1.54 -11.30 -9.89
N ARG A 523 2.23 -11.42 -8.75
CA ARG A 523 1.59 -11.38 -7.42
C ARG A 523 1.38 -9.95 -6.96
N LEU A 524 0.13 -9.61 -6.68
CA LEU A 524 -0.34 -8.31 -6.23
C LEU A 524 -0.97 -8.47 -4.83
N GLN A 525 -0.82 -7.47 -3.99
CA GLN A 525 -1.55 -7.41 -2.72
C GLN A 525 -2.73 -6.47 -2.89
N GLY A 526 -3.93 -6.96 -2.59
CA GLY A 526 -5.11 -6.14 -2.50
C GLY A 526 -5.22 -5.42 -1.15
N TYR A 527 -6.05 -4.40 -1.08
CA TYR A 527 -6.29 -3.66 0.16
C TYR A 527 -7.47 -4.24 0.94
N VAL A 528 -7.34 -4.34 2.27
CA VAL A 528 -8.41 -4.78 3.16
C VAL A 528 -9.15 -3.59 3.76
N GLU A 529 -10.44 -3.48 3.47
CA GLU A 529 -11.34 -2.45 3.99
C GLU A 529 -12.22 -3.03 5.10
N TYR A 530 -11.97 -2.67 6.36
CA TYR A 530 -12.86 -3.03 7.46
C TYR A 530 -14.06 -2.08 7.52
N LEU A 531 -15.20 -2.58 7.08
CA LEU A 531 -16.49 -1.95 7.27
C LEU A 531 -16.90 -2.21 8.73
N SER A 532 -16.57 -1.27 9.63
CA SER A 532 -17.19 -1.26 10.95
C SER A 532 -18.68 -1.15 10.73
N GLY A 533 -19.46 -2.10 11.29
CA GLY A 533 -20.90 -1.89 11.43
C GLY A 533 -21.08 -0.55 12.12
N VAL A 534 -21.55 0.44 11.37
CA VAL A 534 -21.84 1.76 11.91
C VAL A 534 -22.83 1.47 13.04
N LEU A 535 -22.51 1.91 14.26
CA LEU A 535 -23.46 1.83 15.35
C LEU A 535 -24.78 2.39 14.82
N PRO A 536 -25.93 1.73 15.02
CA PRO A 536 -27.25 2.11 14.46
C PRO A 536 -27.79 3.39 15.12
N ASP A 537 -26.95 4.42 15.06
CA ASP A 537 -27.10 5.83 15.39
C ASP A 537 -27.52 6.50 14.07
N PHE A 538 -28.77 6.25 13.70
CA PHE A 538 -29.30 6.68 12.41
C PHE A 538 -29.53 8.20 12.36
N ASN A 539 -29.62 8.85 13.53
CA ASN A 539 -29.73 10.30 13.64
C ASN A 539 -28.36 11.01 13.82
N ASN A 540 -27.27 10.22 13.95
CA ASN A 540 -25.89 10.67 14.11
C ASN A 540 -25.69 11.60 15.32
N ASP A 541 -26.38 11.32 16.43
CA ASP A 541 -26.29 12.08 17.68
C ASP A 541 -25.20 11.57 18.64
N GLY A 542 -24.49 10.50 18.25
CA GLY A 542 -23.40 9.87 18.97
C GLY A 542 -23.87 8.80 19.97
N VAL A 543 -25.16 8.53 20.09
CA VAL A 543 -25.72 7.56 21.05
C VAL A 543 -26.84 6.74 20.43
N VAL A 544 -26.67 5.42 20.37
CA VAL A 544 -27.74 4.50 19.96
C VAL A 544 -28.85 4.48 21.01
N ASN A 545 -29.96 5.13 20.75
CA ASN A 545 -31.05 5.31 21.70
C ASN A 545 -32.43 5.23 21.05
N ALA A 546 -33.45 5.71 21.77
CA ALA A 546 -34.83 5.69 21.30
C ALA A 546 -35.08 6.63 20.11
N ALA A 547 -34.22 7.62 19.89
CA ALA A 547 -34.27 8.51 18.73
C ALA A 547 -33.88 7.75 17.44
N ASP A 548 -32.96 6.80 17.51
CA ASP A 548 -32.63 5.94 16.36
C ASP A 548 -33.72 4.93 16.08
N TYR A 549 -34.33 4.40 17.14
CA TYR A 549 -35.52 3.56 16.98
C TYR A 549 -36.61 4.26 16.16
N THR A 550 -36.81 5.56 16.39
CA THR A 550 -37.81 6.31 15.63
C THR A 550 -37.41 6.43 14.16
N VAL A 551 -36.13 6.62 13.83
CA VAL A 551 -35.65 6.62 12.45
C VAL A 551 -35.86 5.27 11.76
N TRP A 552 -35.49 4.16 12.40
CA TRP A 552 -35.72 2.83 11.83
C TRP A 552 -37.21 2.54 11.69
N ARG A 553 -38.02 2.85 12.72
CA ARG A 553 -39.46 2.57 12.70
C ARG A 553 -40.18 3.38 11.63
N ASP A 554 -39.77 4.61 11.37
CA ASP A 554 -40.35 5.47 10.33
C ASP A 554 -40.08 4.96 8.91
N ASN A 555 -39.06 4.12 8.74
CA ASN A 555 -38.65 3.55 7.45
C ASN A 555 -38.85 2.02 7.38
N ASP A 556 -39.41 1.39 8.42
CA ASP A 556 -39.66 -0.07 8.48
C ASP A 556 -40.53 -0.52 7.29
N GLY A 557 -40.01 -1.48 6.52
CA GLY A 557 -40.65 -2.00 5.31
C GLY A 557 -40.17 -1.39 3.98
N VAL A 558 -39.17 -0.50 3.99
CA VAL A 558 -38.45 -0.14 2.74
C VAL A 558 -37.77 -1.39 2.19
N ALA A 559 -38.14 -1.82 0.98
CA ALA A 559 -37.74 -3.11 0.42
C ALA A 559 -36.41 -3.09 -0.35
N SER A 560 -35.93 -1.92 -0.77
CA SER A 560 -34.68 -1.73 -1.53
C SER A 560 -34.32 -0.24 -1.63
N GLY A 561 -33.03 0.08 -1.66
CA GLY A 561 -32.53 1.45 -1.84
C GLY A 561 -32.55 2.32 -0.57
N ALA A 562 -32.72 1.71 0.60
CA ALA A 562 -32.55 2.40 1.88
C ALA A 562 -31.08 2.77 2.10
N THR A 563 -30.88 3.89 2.78
CA THR A 563 -29.56 4.32 3.28
C THR A 563 -29.44 4.00 4.76
N PHE A 564 -28.23 4.02 5.29
CA PHE A 564 -27.98 3.84 6.73
C PHE A 564 -28.81 4.80 7.60
N ALA A 565 -28.86 6.09 7.24
CA ALA A 565 -29.65 7.11 7.95
C ALA A 565 -31.18 6.91 7.83
N GLN A 566 -31.62 5.95 7.02
CA GLN A 566 -33.02 5.52 6.93
C GLN A 566 -33.26 4.21 7.69
N GLY A 567 -32.30 3.72 8.48
CA GLY A 567 -32.49 2.53 9.31
C GLY A 567 -31.97 1.23 8.70
N ASP A 568 -31.23 1.27 7.59
CA ASP A 568 -30.55 0.10 7.03
C ASP A 568 -29.24 -0.15 7.78
N ALA A 569 -29.31 -0.88 8.90
CA ALA A 569 -28.18 -1.11 9.78
C ALA A 569 -27.18 -2.12 9.20
N ASN A 570 -27.64 -3.00 8.31
CA ASN A 570 -26.85 -4.09 7.78
C ASN A 570 -26.28 -3.80 6.37
N GLY A 571 -26.78 -2.77 5.69
CA GLY A 571 -26.33 -2.30 4.39
C GLY A 571 -26.91 -3.09 3.20
N ASP A 572 -27.98 -3.84 3.38
CA ASP A 572 -28.62 -4.65 2.31
C ASP A 572 -29.60 -3.84 1.44
N GLY A 573 -29.76 -2.55 1.73
CA GLY A 573 -30.66 -1.64 1.05
C GLY A 573 -32.13 -1.80 1.47
N ALA A 574 -32.45 -2.64 2.45
CA ALA A 574 -33.78 -2.78 3.02
C ALA A 574 -33.80 -2.31 4.50
N VAL A 575 -34.99 -2.02 5.01
CA VAL A 575 -35.19 -1.68 6.44
C VAL A 575 -36.20 -2.67 7.00
N ASN A 576 -35.72 -3.62 7.79
CA ASN A 576 -36.51 -4.76 8.24
C ASN A 576 -36.10 -5.27 9.65
N GLY A 577 -36.58 -6.45 10.01
CA GLY A 577 -36.35 -7.07 11.32
C GLY A 577 -34.89 -7.44 11.62
N ALA A 578 -34.05 -7.60 10.60
CA ALA A 578 -32.61 -7.79 10.76
C ALA A 578 -31.96 -6.51 11.30
N ASP A 579 -32.34 -5.36 10.77
CA ASP A 579 -31.84 -4.04 11.21
C ASP A 579 -32.30 -3.70 12.63
N TYR A 580 -33.55 -4.03 12.96
CA TYR A 580 -34.06 -3.91 14.33
C TYR A 580 -33.27 -4.77 15.33
N SER A 581 -32.86 -5.96 14.92
CA SER A 581 -32.07 -6.85 15.77
C SER A 581 -30.66 -6.29 16.00
N ILE A 582 -30.08 -5.61 15.01
CA ILE A 582 -28.82 -4.86 15.12
C ILE A 582 -28.99 -3.63 16.02
N TRP A 583 -30.04 -2.83 15.84
CA TRP A 583 -30.35 -1.69 16.73
C TRP A 583 -30.56 -2.13 18.19
N SER A 584 -31.43 -3.10 18.43
CA SER A 584 -31.80 -3.52 19.78
C SER A 584 -30.65 -4.16 20.55
N SER A 585 -29.74 -4.87 19.86
CA SER A 585 -28.53 -5.43 20.46
C SER A 585 -27.48 -4.36 20.81
N ASN A 586 -27.57 -3.18 20.20
CA ASN A 586 -26.69 -2.05 20.45
C ASN A 586 -27.37 -0.88 21.21
N TYR A 587 -28.59 -1.08 21.75
CA TYR A 587 -29.30 -0.03 22.48
C TYR A 587 -28.52 0.43 23.72
N GLY A 588 -28.29 1.75 23.81
CA GLY A 588 -27.46 2.37 24.84
C GLY A 588 -25.96 2.37 24.51
N ALA A 589 -25.55 1.86 23.35
CA ALA A 589 -24.19 2.01 22.88
C ALA A 589 -23.94 3.49 22.56
N ILE A 590 -22.88 4.04 23.16
CA ILE A 590 -22.40 5.37 22.83
C ILE A 590 -21.27 5.18 21.81
N SER A 591 -21.31 5.93 20.73
CA SER A 591 -20.16 6.06 19.84
C SER A 591 -19.05 6.75 20.63
N THR A 592 -18.25 5.94 21.30
CA THR A 592 -17.09 6.45 22.04
C THR A 592 -15.99 6.68 21.02
N ALA A 593 -15.76 7.96 20.70
CA ALA A 593 -14.40 8.36 20.36
C ALA A 593 -13.52 7.84 21.51
N THR A 594 -12.66 6.88 21.22
CA THR A 594 -11.78 6.24 22.20
C THR A 594 -10.94 7.31 22.88
N ALA A 595 -11.30 7.67 24.12
CA ALA A 595 -10.40 8.38 25.00
C ALA A 595 -9.26 7.41 25.34
N ALA A 596 -8.06 7.67 24.82
CA ALA A 596 -6.87 6.88 25.12
C ALA A 596 -6.69 6.78 26.64
N GLY A 597 -6.55 5.55 27.14
CA GLY A 597 -6.39 5.28 28.56
C GLY A 597 -5.16 6.00 29.13
N VAL A 598 -5.39 6.86 30.11
CA VAL A 598 -4.33 7.51 30.89
C VAL A 598 -3.63 6.42 31.72
N PRO A 599 -2.32 6.15 31.55
CA PRO A 599 -1.60 5.25 32.44
C PRO A 599 -1.51 5.84 33.85
N GLU A 600 -1.93 5.09 34.87
CA GLU A 600 -1.78 5.55 36.26
C GLU A 600 -0.29 5.73 36.61
N PRO A 601 0.11 6.87 37.22
CA PRO A 601 1.51 7.13 37.54
C PRO A 601 2.01 6.14 38.60
N ALA A 602 3.22 5.62 38.37
CA ALA A 602 3.97 4.64 39.19
C ALA A 602 4.37 5.14 40.61
N SER A 603 3.43 5.76 41.33
CA SER A 603 3.63 6.32 42.67
C SER A 603 4.00 5.26 43.71
N LEU A 604 3.61 3.99 43.49
CA LEU A 604 3.97 2.85 44.33
C LEU A 604 5.44 2.42 44.16
N ALA A 605 6.02 2.58 42.97
CA ALA A 605 7.42 2.25 42.72
C ALA A 605 8.36 3.25 43.40
N SER A 606 8.00 4.53 43.40
CA SER A 606 8.75 5.60 44.09
C SER A 606 8.75 5.44 45.61
N LEU A 607 7.66 4.94 46.20
CA LEU A 607 7.58 4.67 47.64
C LEU A 607 8.48 3.50 48.06
N LEU A 608 8.57 2.45 47.23
CA LEU A 608 9.42 1.28 47.52
C LEU A 608 10.92 1.58 47.42
N VAL A 609 11.33 2.41 46.45
CA VAL A 609 12.73 2.82 46.29
C VAL A 609 13.17 3.76 47.43
N GLY A 610 12.27 4.64 47.91
CA GLY A 610 12.53 5.50 49.07
C GLY A 610 12.76 4.74 50.38
N LEU A 611 12.04 3.62 50.60
CA LEU A 611 12.18 2.80 51.81
C LEU A 611 13.50 2.00 51.85
N LEU A 612 14.07 1.65 50.70
CA LEU A 612 15.34 0.90 50.62
C LEU A 612 16.58 1.77 50.88
N ALA A 613 16.47 3.09 50.76
CA ALA A 613 17.56 4.03 51.01
C ALA A 613 17.80 4.33 52.51
N LEU A 614 16.92 3.89 53.41
CA LEU A 614 16.99 4.17 54.85
C LEU A 614 17.82 3.17 55.67
N PHE A 615 18.44 2.15 55.06
CA PHE A 615 19.31 1.21 55.78
C PHE A 615 20.79 1.67 55.79
N PRO A 616 21.40 1.96 56.96
CA PRO A 616 22.79 2.41 57.04
C PRO A 616 23.78 1.29 56.68
N ARG A 617 24.67 1.56 55.72
CA ARG A 617 25.78 0.67 55.32
C ARG A 617 26.80 0.55 56.46
N ARG A 618 27.01 -0.66 56.98
CA ARG A 618 28.08 -0.98 57.94
C ARG A 618 29.45 -0.94 57.25
N GLN A 619 30.35 -0.08 57.75
CA GLN A 619 31.74 -0.02 57.29
C GLN A 619 32.52 -1.26 57.77
N LEU A 620 33.17 -1.96 56.83
CA LEU A 620 34.09 -3.06 57.12
C LEU A 620 35.50 -2.50 57.38
N CYS A 621 36.06 -2.85 58.53
CA CYS A 621 37.39 -2.45 59.01
C CYS A 621 38.51 -3.21 58.25
N PRO A 622 39.67 -2.60 57.95
CA PRO A 622 40.73 -3.29 57.21
C PRO A 622 41.59 -4.16 58.15
N VAL A 623 41.67 -5.46 57.84
CA VAL A 623 42.63 -6.37 58.45
C VAL A 623 43.98 -6.23 57.74
N ARG A 624 45.01 -5.85 58.49
CA ARG A 624 46.43 -5.94 58.11
C ARG A 624 46.92 -7.35 58.40
N ALA A 625 47.58 -8.01 57.45
CA ALA A 625 48.45 -9.14 57.72
C ALA A 625 49.73 -9.02 56.89
N ARG A 626 50.85 -9.27 57.57
CA ARG A 626 52.17 -9.55 57.00
C ARG A 626 52.19 -10.93 56.36
#